data_AF-A0A7W0KTS8-F1
#
_entry.id   AF-A0A7W0KTS8-F1
#
_cell.length_a   1.000
_cell.length_b   1.000
_cell.length_c   1.000
_cell.angle_alpha   90.00
_cell.angle_beta   90.00
_cell.angle_gamma   90.00
#
_symmetry.space_group_name_H-M   'P 1'
#
loop_
_entity.id
_entity.type
_entity.pdbx_description
1 polymer ?
#
loop_
_entity_poly.entity_id
_entity_poly.type
_entity_poly.pdbx_seq_one_letter_code
_entity_poly.pdbx_strand_id
1 'polypeptide(L)'
;MLRAHLERHDLDDGTVFDAVAMRLAAAIEAISAIDEDTRADVLGDVWPAMWSVRNRLAHGYTYLNRTIVSATVENDLDDFEQALDDLAAAVDPSAG
;
A
#
# COMPACT_ATOMS: atom_id res chain seq x y z
N MET A 1 -0.28 -10.85 -4.79
CA MET A 1 -1.78 -10.85 -4.82
C MET A 1 -2.36 -9.57 -5.43
N LEU A 2 -1.69 -8.42 -5.29
CA LEU A 2 -2.08 -7.14 -5.92
C LEU A 2 -1.95 -7.16 -7.45
N ARG A 3 -0.81 -7.62 -7.99
CA ARG A 3 -0.59 -7.77 -9.45
C ARG A 3 -1.66 -8.58 -10.21
N ALA A 4 -2.18 -9.64 -9.59
CA ALA A 4 -3.23 -10.48 -10.19
C ALA A 4 -4.58 -9.75 -10.40
N HIS A 5 -4.79 -8.61 -9.72
CA HIS A 5 -5.98 -7.76 -9.93
C HIS A 5 -5.76 -6.74 -11.06
N LEU A 6 -4.51 -6.34 -11.33
CA LEU A 6 -4.13 -5.44 -12.42
C LEU A 6 -4.10 -6.16 -13.79
N GLU A 7 -3.80 -7.46 -13.83
CA GLU A 7 -3.80 -8.25 -15.08
C GLU A 7 -5.20 -8.53 -15.65
N ARG A 8 -6.27 -8.36 -14.85
CA ARG A 8 -7.63 -8.72 -15.27
C ARG A 8 -8.41 -7.58 -15.92
N HIS A 9 -8.19 -6.32 -15.56
CA HIS A 9 -8.93 -5.17 -16.09
C HIS A 9 -8.17 -3.84 -15.89
N ASP A 10 -8.36 -2.92 -16.83
CA ASP A 10 -7.81 -1.55 -16.82
C ASP A 10 -8.25 -0.78 -15.56
N LEU A 11 -7.37 0.11 -15.04
CA LEU A 11 -7.63 0.92 -13.84
C LEU A 11 -8.81 1.91 -14.00
N ASP A 12 -9.34 2.02 -15.22
CA ASP A 12 -10.60 2.71 -15.54
C ASP A 12 -11.86 1.99 -15.00
N ASP A 13 -11.76 0.72 -14.60
CA ASP A 13 -12.83 0.05 -13.87
C ASP A 13 -12.82 0.51 -12.41
N GLY A 14 -13.80 1.35 -12.05
CA GLY A 14 -14.02 1.83 -10.69
C GLY A 14 -14.01 0.72 -9.63
N THR A 15 -14.45 -0.49 -9.98
CA THR A 15 -14.48 -1.64 -9.09
C THR A 15 -13.08 -2.16 -8.76
N VAL A 16 -12.19 -2.21 -9.75
CA VAL A 16 -10.80 -2.65 -9.57
C VAL A 16 -10.05 -1.64 -8.72
N PHE A 17 -10.22 -0.36 -9.05
CA PHE A 17 -9.65 0.74 -8.29
C PHE A 17 -10.09 0.71 -6.82
N ASP A 18 -11.40 0.56 -6.54
CA ASP A 18 -11.92 0.47 -5.18
C ASP A 18 -11.37 -0.75 -4.44
N ALA A 19 -11.25 -1.90 -5.14
CA ALA A 19 -10.70 -3.11 -4.57
C ALA A 19 -9.20 -3.01 -4.23
N VAL A 20 -8.43 -2.27 -5.02
CA VAL A 20 -7.00 -1.99 -4.79
C VAL A 20 -6.84 -1.00 -3.64
N ALA A 21 -7.58 0.11 -3.66
CA ALA A 21 -7.53 1.13 -2.63
C ALA A 21 -7.97 0.58 -1.25
N MET A 22 -9.02 -0.25 -1.20
CA MET A 22 -9.40 -0.93 0.05
C MET A 22 -8.31 -1.87 0.56
N ARG A 23 -7.66 -2.65 -0.32
CA ARG A 23 -6.57 -3.56 0.07
C ARG A 23 -5.33 -2.81 0.55
N LEU A 24 -4.97 -1.71 -0.11
CA LEU A 24 -3.82 -0.88 0.26
C LEU A 24 -4.05 -0.21 1.63
N ALA A 25 -5.23 0.36 1.85
CA ALA A 25 -5.58 0.94 3.15
C ALA A 25 -5.56 -0.10 4.28
N ALA A 26 -6.07 -1.31 4.02
CA ALA A 26 -6.04 -2.41 4.99
C ALA A 26 -4.61 -2.89 5.30
N ALA A 27 -3.73 -2.94 4.30
CA ALA A 27 -2.33 -3.32 4.49
C ALA A 27 -1.58 -2.28 5.35
N ILE A 28 -1.74 -0.99 5.06
CA ILE A 28 -1.13 0.09 5.84
C ILE A 28 -1.67 0.10 7.29
N GLU A 29 -2.94 -0.26 7.49
CA GLU A 29 -3.49 -0.44 8.83
C GLU A 29 -2.95 -1.66 9.57
N ALA A 30 -2.68 -2.76 8.88
CA ALA A 30 -2.03 -3.90 9.52
C ALA A 30 -0.62 -3.53 10.01
N ILE A 31 0.12 -2.73 9.23
CA ILE A 31 1.43 -2.19 9.61
C ILE A 31 1.32 -1.21 10.78
N SER A 32 0.21 -0.48 10.91
CA SER A 32 -0.02 0.46 12.02
C SER A 32 -0.07 -0.23 13.39
N ALA A 33 -0.42 -1.52 13.39
CA ALA A 33 -0.47 -2.37 14.59
C ALA A 33 0.89 -2.93 15.03
N ILE A 34 1.94 -2.80 14.21
CA ILE A 34 3.33 -3.12 14.60
C ILE A 34 3.81 -2.09 15.62
N ASP A 35 4.68 -2.51 16.55
CA ASP A 35 5.28 -1.61 17.52
C ASP A 35 6.07 -0.48 16.85
N GLU A 36 6.08 0.69 17.50
CA GLU A 36 6.61 1.91 16.92
C GLU A 36 8.11 1.84 16.62
N ASP A 37 8.88 1.19 17.49
CA ASP A 37 10.33 1.03 17.34
C ASP A 37 10.65 0.16 16.12
N THR A 38 10.04 -1.03 16.00
CA THR A 38 10.22 -1.91 14.83
C THR A 38 9.75 -1.25 13.54
N ARG A 39 8.64 -0.51 13.57
CA ARG A 39 8.14 0.20 12.40
C ARG A 39 9.06 1.36 11.99
N ALA A 40 9.62 2.09 12.94
CA ALA A 40 10.58 3.15 12.68
C ALA A 40 11.89 2.58 12.11
N ASP A 41 12.35 1.44 12.61
CA ASP A 41 13.58 0.79 12.12
C ASP A 41 13.43 0.28 10.68
N VAL A 42 12.27 -0.27 10.32
CA VAL A 42 12.05 -0.86 8.98
C VAL A 42 11.58 0.17 7.95
N LEU A 43 10.62 1.03 8.31
CA LEU A 43 9.98 1.95 7.35
C LEU A 43 10.51 3.39 7.45
N GLY A 44 11.14 3.74 8.57
CA GLY A 44 11.75 5.05 8.80
C GLY A 44 10.89 6.22 8.33
N ASP A 45 11.50 7.06 7.49
CA ASP A 45 10.90 8.28 6.96
C ASP A 45 9.77 8.04 5.94
N VAL A 46 9.59 6.80 5.46
CA VAL A 46 8.54 6.44 4.49
C VAL A 46 7.20 6.24 5.20
N TRP A 47 7.20 5.88 6.48
CA TRP A 47 5.97 5.61 7.25
C TRP A 47 4.98 6.79 7.27
N PRO A 48 5.38 8.05 7.52
CA PRO A 48 4.46 9.19 7.45
C PRO A 48 3.77 9.35 6.08
N ALA A 49 4.49 9.06 4.99
CA ALA A 49 3.94 9.12 3.63
C ALA A 49 2.92 8.01 3.39
N MET A 50 3.22 6.78 3.80
CA MET A 50 2.27 5.65 3.73
C MET A 50 1.01 5.92 4.54
N TRP A 51 1.15 6.43 5.76
CA TRP A 51 0.01 6.78 6.60
C TRP A 51 -0.84 7.90 5.99
N SER A 52 -0.20 8.88 5.33
CA SER A 52 -0.87 9.93 4.55
C SER A 52 -1.70 9.35 3.41
N VAL A 53 -1.17 8.38 2.66
CA VAL A 53 -1.91 7.65 1.60
C VAL A 53 -3.13 6.96 2.19
N ARG A 54 -3.00 6.21 3.29
CA ARG A 54 -4.14 5.58 3.96
C ARG A 54 -5.21 6.59 4.38
N ASN A 55 -4.81 7.73 4.96
CA ASN A 55 -5.76 8.76 5.37
C ASN A 55 -6.49 9.39 4.18
N ARG A 56 -5.78 9.54 3.06
CA ARG A 56 -6.35 10.04 1.80
C ARG A 56 -7.35 9.03 1.21
N LEU A 57 -7.06 7.73 1.27
CA LEU A 57 -7.98 6.67 0.86
C LEU A 57 -9.22 6.58 1.77
N ALA A 58 -9.05 6.72 3.09
CA ALA A 58 -10.14 6.64 4.07
C ALA A 58 -11.08 7.86 4.03
N HIS A 59 -10.57 9.05 3.71
CA HIS A 59 -11.36 10.28 3.71
C HIS A 59 -11.96 10.67 2.37
N GLY A 60 -11.58 10.04 1.25
CA GLY A 60 -11.58 10.75 -0.03
C GLY A 60 -12.18 10.09 -1.26
N TYR A 61 -13.02 9.06 -1.17
CA TYR A 61 -13.70 8.52 -2.37
C TYR A 61 -14.63 9.53 -3.07
N THR A 62 -15.02 10.63 -2.41
CA THR A 62 -15.99 11.58 -2.97
C THR A 62 -15.33 12.76 -3.70
N TYR A 63 -14.01 12.97 -3.60
CA TYR A 63 -13.38 14.19 -4.13
C TYR A 63 -11.97 14.03 -4.69
N LEU A 64 -11.37 12.84 -4.61
CA LEU A 64 -10.03 12.62 -5.14
C LEU A 64 -10.10 12.25 -6.62
N ASN A 65 -9.47 13.11 -7.41
CA ASN A 65 -9.22 12.88 -8.82
C ASN A 65 -8.57 11.49 -9.00
N ARG A 66 -9.30 10.57 -9.65
CA ARG A 66 -8.88 9.21 -10.03
C ARG A 66 -7.43 9.20 -10.55
N THR A 67 -7.03 10.22 -11.30
CA THR A 67 -5.68 10.39 -11.83
C THR A 67 -4.58 10.44 -10.76
N ILE A 68 -4.83 11.05 -9.59
CA ILE A 68 -3.81 11.17 -8.54
C ILE A 68 -3.59 9.81 -7.87
N VAL A 69 -4.66 9.08 -7.59
CA VAL A 69 -4.54 7.77 -6.95
C VAL A 69 -4.02 6.73 -7.93
N SER A 70 -4.44 6.76 -9.21
CA SER A 70 -3.82 5.93 -10.24
C SER A 70 -2.33 6.22 -10.36
N ALA A 71 -1.91 7.50 -10.38
CA ALA A 71 -0.49 7.85 -10.40
C ALA A 71 0.27 7.36 -9.15
N THR A 72 -0.30 7.50 -7.95
CA THR A 72 0.32 6.96 -6.72
C THR A 72 0.43 5.44 -6.76
N VAL A 73 -0.59 4.74 -7.24
CA VAL A 73 -0.54 3.27 -7.38
C VAL A 73 0.43 2.85 -8.48
N GLU A 74 0.48 3.52 -9.61
CA GLU A 74 1.39 3.18 -10.71
C GLU A 74 2.85 3.47 -10.37
N ASN A 75 3.13 4.54 -9.64
CA ASN A 75 4.50 4.95 -9.36
C ASN A 75 5.05 4.40 -8.03
N ASP A 76 4.20 4.22 -7.01
CA ASP A 76 4.66 3.92 -5.64
C ASP A 76 4.38 2.45 -5.22
N LEU A 77 3.62 1.69 -6.02
CA LEU A 77 3.26 0.30 -5.66
C LEU A 77 4.44 -0.66 -5.73
N ASP A 78 5.36 -0.50 -6.70
CA ASP A 78 6.54 -1.37 -6.80
C ASP A 78 7.46 -1.17 -5.58
N ASP A 79 7.67 0.07 -5.14
CA ASP A 79 8.45 0.39 -3.93
C ASP A 79 7.78 -0.17 -2.67
N PHE A 80 6.44 -0.12 -2.61
CA PHE A 80 5.67 -0.70 -1.51
C PHE A 80 5.69 -2.23 -1.49
N GLU A 81 5.61 -2.90 -2.66
CA GLU A 81 5.75 -4.36 -2.76
C GLU A 81 7.15 -4.80 -2.33
N GLN A 82 8.20 -4.07 -2.75
CA GLN A 82 9.58 -4.34 -2.33
C GLN A 82 9.76 -4.21 -0.81
N ALA A 83 9.22 -3.15 -0.20
CA ALA A 83 9.29 -2.97 1.25
C ALA A 83 8.55 -4.07 2.03
N LEU A 84 7.43 -4.58 1.49
CA LEU A 84 6.71 -5.71 2.08
C LEU A 84 7.49 -7.03 1.98
N ASP A 85 8.15 -7.28 0.84
CA ASP A 85 8.99 -8.48 0.65
C ASP A 85 10.21 -8.44 1.60
N ASP A 86 10.84 -7.27 1.75
CA ASP A 86 11.97 -7.08 2.67
C ASP A 86 11.54 -7.28 4.14
N LEU A 87 10.37 -6.76 4.52
CA LEU A 87 9.80 -6.98 5.85
C LEU A 87 9.47 -8.47 6.08
N ALA A 88 8.89 -9.15 5.10
CA ALA A 88 8.59 -10.57 5.19
C ALA A 88 9.87 -11.41 5.35
N ALA A 89 10.93 -11.06 4.64
CA ALA A 89 12.25 -11.71 4.76
C ALA A 89 12.92 -11.43 6.11
N ALA A 90 12.74 -10.23 6.67
CA ALA A 90 13.27 -9.90 7.99
C ALA A 90 12.54 -10.63 9.13
N VAL A 91 11.26 -10.97 8.94
CA VAL A 91 10.41 -11.65 9.93
C VAL A 91 10.55 -13.19 9.87
N ASP A 92 10.99 -13.76 8.75
CA ASP A 92 11.31 -15.21 8.62
C ASP A 92 12.80 -15.48 8.35
N PRO A 93 13.63 -15.63 9.39
CA PRO A 93 15.05 -15.97 9.23
C PRO A 93 15.31 -17.46 8.93
N SER A 94 14.29 -18.26 8.61
CA SER A 94 14.43 -19.73 8.41
C SER A 94 14.43 -20.18 6.94
N ALA A 95 14.40 -19.25 5.97
CA ALA A 95 14.39 -19.57 4.54
C ALA A 95 15.77 -19.53 3.85
N GLY A 96 16.87 -19.52 4.61
CA GLY A 96 18.25 -19.54 4.11
C GLY A 96 19.07 -20.70 4.66
#